data_AF-W7MXQ4-F1
#
_entry.id   AF-W7MXQ4-F1
#
_cell.length_a   1.000
_cell.length_b   1.000
_cell.length_c   1.000
_cell.angle_alpha   90.00
_cell.angle_beta   90.00
_cell.angle_gamma   90.00
#
_symmetry.space_group_name_H-M   'P 1'
#
loop_
_entity.id
_entity.type
_entity.pdbx_description
1 polymer ?
#
loop_
_entity_poly.entity_id
_entity_poly.type
_entity_poly.pdbx_seq_one_letter_code
_entity_poly.pdbx_strand_id
1 'polypeptide(L)'
;MGGAADPRHNLSFIVEQTVTLGKPVIGVSLNYGLSAFGFPVGKEAMKEGVTNLGFRDQRLALSWINENIGAFGGDSEKVTIFGESSGAESVAAQMLAYNGWAKRWPFQGSYGAVRGFGAPLGRYPGGFNATEALQNTYGDFVSSVPSCEKLAGSASTLDCLRRAPNEEIDTTLRSSTSQRWAPVLDDDFFADYTTNQLYSGRFVKIPVLIGANTDEGTSVGF
;
A
#
# COMPACT_ATOMS: atom_id res chain seq x y z
N MET A 1 -13.59 3.80 2.84
CA MET A 1 -12.28 3.15 2.66
C MET A 1 -12.36 1.70 3.13
N GLY A 2 -11.42 0.85 2.71
CA GLY A 2 -11.38 -0.56 3.13
C GLY A 2 -10.84 -0.73 4.55
N GLY A 3 -11.08 -1.90 5.15
CA GLY A 3 -10.53 -2.27 6.45
C GLY A 3 -10.72 -3.76 6.71
N ALA A 4 -9.83 -4.35 7.50
CA ALA A 4 -9.89 -5.78 7.84
C ALA A 4 -11.09 -6.14 8.75
N ALA A 5 -11.71 -5.13 9.38
CA ALA A 5 -12.92 -5.30 10.17
C ALA A 5 -14.19 -5.47 9.31
N ASP A 6 -14.12 -5.21 8.00
CA ASP A 6 -15.24 -5.46 7.09
C ASP A 6 -15.53 -6.97 7.03
N PRO A 7 -16.77 -7.41 7.30
CA PRO A 7 -17.13 -8.83 7.29
C PRO A 7 -16.82 -9.54 5.97
N ARG A 8 -16.74 -8.81 4.85
CA ARG A 8 -16.36 -9.36 3.53
C ARG A 8 -14.92 -9.88 3.50
N HIS A 9 -14.05 -9.44 4.40
CA HIS A 9 -12.66 -9.90 4.53
C HIS A 9 -12.49 -10.99 5.61
N ASN A 10 -13.58 -11.56 6.11
CA ASN A 10 -13.52 -12.64 7.09
C ASN A 10 -12.87 -13.89 6.48
N LEU A 11 -11.73 -14.31 7.04
CA LEU A 11 -10.93 -15.43 6.55
C LEU A 11 -11.42 -16.80 7.03
N SER A 12 -12.38 -16.87 7.95
CA SER A 12 -12.82 -18.15 8.56
C SER A 12 -13.25 -19.18 7.53
N PHE A 13 -13.96 -18.77 6.47
CA PHE A 13 -14.37 -19.68 5.41
C PHE A 13 -13.18 -20.27 4.65
N ILE A 14 -12.19 -19.44 4.28
CA ILE A 14 -10.98 -19.91 3.59
C ILE A 14 -10.22 -20.89 4.51
N VAL A 15 -10.05 -20.54 5.78
CA VAL A 15 -9.37 -21.39 6.77
C VAL A 15 -10.10 -22.74 6.91
N GLU A 16 -11.42 -22.75 7.06
CA GLU A 16 -12.22 -23.98 7.16
C GLU A 16 -12.05 -24.90 5.94
N GLN A 17 -12.01 -24.33 4.73
CA GLN A 17 -11.75 -25.11 3.51
C GLN A 17 -10.35 -25.73 3.54
N THR A 18 -9.34 -25.02 4.04
CA THR A 18 -7.98 -25.56 4.14
C THR A 18 -7.90 -26.76 5.09
N VAL A 19 -8.66 -26.73 6.19
CA VAL A 19 -8.77 -27.84 7.15
C VAL A 19 -9.44 -29.04 6.49
N THR A 20 -10.55 -28.83 5.78
CA THR A 20 -11.27 -29.89 5.06
C THR A 20 -10.41 -30.58 4.00
N LEU A 21 -9.51 -29.83 3.35
CA LEU A 21 -8.56 -30.35 2.37
C LEU A 21 -7.32 -31.04 2.99
N GLY A 22 -7.24 -31.13 4.32
CA GLY A 22 -6.09 -31.72 5.02
C GLY A 22 -4.81 -30.87 4.95
N LYS A 23 -4.93 -29.56 4.70
CA LYS A 23 -3.82 -28.61 4.57
C LYS A 23 -4.08 -27.36 5.43
N PRO A 24 -4.24 -27.49 6.76
CA PRO A 24 -4.63 -26.38 7.61
C PRO A 24 -3.66 -25.20 7.53
N VAL A 25 -4.19 -23.98 7.54
CA VAL A 25 -3.41 -22.73 7.55
C VAL A 25 -3.87 -21.80 8.68
N ILE A 26 -3.02 -20.84 9.04
CA ILE A 26 -3.39 -19.69 9.87
C ILE A 26 -3.75 -18.53 8.94
N GLY A 27 -4.95 -17.98 9.09
CA GLY A 27 -5.37 -16.76 8.41
C GLY A 27 -4.98 -15.53 9.22
N VAL A 28 -4.32 -14.56 8.59
CA VAL A 28 -3.98 -13.25 9.18
C VAL A 28 -4.50 -12.15 8.26
N SER A 29 -5.26 -11.21 8.83
CA SER A 29 -5.64 -9.97 8.18
C SER A 29 -5.03 -8.79 8.92
N LEU A 30 -4.67 -7.73 8.19
CA LEU A 30 -3.99 -6.55 8.74
C LEU A 30 -4.66 -5.27 8.25
N ASN A 31 -4.56 -4.22 9.05
CA ASN A 31 -4.88 -2.86 8.64
C ASN A 31 -3.57 -2.12 8.30
N TYR A 32 -3.65 -1.17 7.37
CA TYR A 32 -2.57 -0.26 7.02
C TYR A 32 -3.17 1.12 6.73
N GLY A 33 -2.37 2.17 6.86
CA GLY A 33 -2.80 3.52 6.53
C GLY A 33 -3.30 3.62 5.09
N LEU A 34 -4.41 4.32 4.90
CA LEU A 34 -4.99 4.59 3.58
C LEU A 34 -5.07 6.10 3.34
N SER A 35 -5.27 6.50 2.07
CA SER A 35 -5.42 7.91 1.69
C SER A 35 -4.26 8.77 2.21
N ALA A 36 -4.49 10.00 2.69
CA ALA A 36 -3.44 10.87 3.20
C ALA A 36 -2.67 10.30 4.41
N PHE A 37 -3.29 9.40 5.18
CA PHE A 37 -2.65 8.77 6.34
C PHE A 37 -1.61 7.71 5.92
N GLY A 38 -1.86 6.99 4.84
CA GLY A 38 -0.96 5.95 4.32
C GLY A 38 -0.10 6.39 3.15
N PHE A 39 -0.60 7.29 2.32
CA PHE A 39 0.02 7.67 1.07
C PHE A 39 0.03 9.19 0.95
N PRO A 40 0.64 9.93 1.91
CA PRO A 40 0.81 11.36 1.76
C PRO A 40 1.72 11.65 0.55
N VAL A 41 1.39 12.73 -0.15
CA VAL A 41 2.00 13.12 -1.44
C VAL A 41 2.56 14.54 -1.35
N GLY A 42 3.21 15.02 -2.42
CA GLY A 42 3.79 16.35 -2.49
C GLY A 42 5.24 16.41 -2.01
N LYS A 43 5.90 17.52 -2.33
CA LYS A 43 7.32 17.76 -2.00
C LYS A 43 7.58 17.76 -0.50
N GLU A 44 6.59 18.13 0.30
CA GLU A 44 6.66 18.14 1.76
C GLU A 44 6.80 16.72 2.31
N ALA A 45 5.97 15.79 1.84
CA ALA A 45 6.05 14.38 2.24
C ALA A 45 7.35 13.72 1.76
N MET A 46 7.77 14.01 0.52
CA MET A 46 9.02 13.51 -0.05
C MET A 46 10.24 13.99 0.75
N LYS A 47 10.31 15.29 1.05
CA LYS A 47 11.43 15.88 1.79
C LYS A 47 11.58 15.29 3.20
N GLU A 48 10.46 14.97 3.83
CA GLU A 48 10.42 14.42 5.19
C GLU A 48 10.54 12.89 5.21
N GLY A 49 10.59 12.23 4.05
CA GLY A 49 10.71 10.77 3.95
C GLY A 49 9.50 10.03 4.50
N VAL A 50 8.32 10.65 4.49
CA VAL A 50 7.08 10.08 5.03
C VAL A 50 6.13 9.58 3.94
N THR A 51 6.67 9.20 2.78
CA THR A 51 5.90 8.65 1.66
C THR A 51 5.68 7.14 1.79
N ASN A 52 4.67 6.62 1.09
CA ASN A 52 4.36 5.19 1.01
C ASN A 52 4.18 4.52 2.40
N LEU A 53 3.71 5.26 3.41
CA LEU A 53 3.51 4.78 4.78
C LEU A 53 2.63 3.54 4.85
N GLY A 54 1.57 3.45 4.04
CA GLY A 54 0.68 2.28 3.99
C GLY A 54 1.43 1.01 3.59
N PHE A 55 2.40 1.11 2.67
CA PHE A 55 3.28 -0.02 2.35
C PHE A 55 4.31 -0.30 3.45
N ARG A 56 4.74 0.72 4.19
CA ARG A 56 5.64 0.55 5.34
C ARG A 56 4.92 -0.08 6.53
N ASP A 57 3.66 0.24 6.77
CA ASP A 57 2.79 -0.39 7.75
C ASP A 57 2.63 -1.89 7.45
N GLN A 58 2.35 -2.22 6.20
CA GLN A 58 2.31 -3.61 5.75
C GLN A 58 3.65 -4.30 5.97
N ARG A 59 4.78 -3.66 5.63
CA ARG A 59 6.11 -4.23 5.85
C ARG A 59 6.35 -4.51 7.32
N LEU A 60 5.98 -3.59 8.21
CA LEU A 60 6.10 -3.77 9.65
C LEU A 60 5.23 -4.92 10.16
N ALA A 61 3.97 -5.01 9.69
CA ALA A 61 3.09 -6.12 10.02
C ALA A 61 3.65 -7.47 9.54
N LEU A 62 4.27 -7.51 8.35
CA LEU A 62 4.94 -8.70 7.84
C LEU A 62 6.15 -9.10 8.70
N SER A 63 6.98 -8.15 9.14
CA SER A 63 8.05 -8.43 10.10
C SER A 63 7.50 -8.96 11.41
N TRP A 64 6.44 -8.36 11.95
CA TRP A 64 5.78 -8.83 13.17
C TRP A 64 5.28 -10.27 13.01
N ILE A 65 4.65 -10.60 11.88
CA ILE A 65 4.21 -11.97 11.59
C ILE A 65 5.41 -12.92 11.58
N ASN A 66 6.51 -12.58 10.89
CA ASN A 66 7.69 -13.44 10.87
C ASN A 66 8.25 -13.72 12.27
N GLU A 67 8.30 -12.69 13.12
CA GLU A 67 8.84 -12.77 14.48
C GLU A 67 7.90 -13.49 15.46
N ASN A 68 6.58 -13.41 15.27
CA ASN A 68 5.60 -13.79 16.30
C ASN A 68 4.71 -14.97 15.92
N ILE A 69 4.53 -15.31 14.64
CA ILE A 69 3.52 -16.29 14.22
C ILE A 69 3.77 -17.70 14.79
N GLY A 70 5.02 -18.01 15.15
CA GLY A 70 5.37 -19.26 15.84
C GLY A 70 4.63 -19.45 17.17
N ALA A 71 4.36 -18.37 17.91
CA ALA A 71 3.59 -18.42 19.15
C ALA A 71 2.11 -18.77 18.92
N PHE A 72 1.60 -18.57 17.70
CA PHE A 72 0.25 -18.92 17.29
C PHE A 72 0.18 -20.28 16.59
N GLY A 73 1.30 -21.02 16.53
CA GLY A 73 1.39 -22.32 15.86
C GLY A 73 1.70 -22.24 14.36
N GLY A 74 2.09 -21.07 13.85
CA GLY A 74 2.45 -20.89 12.44
C GLY A 74 3.92 -21.17 12.16
N ASP A 75 4.22 -21.35 10.88
CA ASP A 75 5.59 -21.54 10.37
C ASP A 75 6.03 -20.26 9.67
N SER A 76 7.01 -19.56 10.23
CA SER A 76 7.50 -18.27 9.72
C SER A 76 8.26 -18.39 8.40
N GLU A 77 8.68 -19.60 8.01
CA GLU A 77 9.29 -19.88 6.71
C GLU A 77 8.25 -20.11 5.60
N LYS A 78 6.99 -20.36 5.95
CA LYS A 78 5.89 -20.69 5.02
C LYS A 78 4.80 -19.62 4.94
N VAL A 79 5.16 -18.36 5.14
CA VAL A 79 4.21 -17.25 5.04
C VAL A 79 3.80 -17.02 3.58
N THR A 80 2.52 -16.73 3.35
CA THR A 80 1.98 -16.42 2.02
C THR A 80 1.22 -15.11 2.09
N ILE A 81 1.56 -14.15 1.22
CA ILE A 81 0.87 -12.86 1.14
C ILE A 81 -0.05 -12.84 -0.07
N PHE A 82 -1.31 -12.45 0.11
CA PHE A 82 -2.26 -12.37 -0.99
C PHE A 82 -3.12 -11.11 -0.86
N GLY A 83 -3.62 -10.60 -1.99
CA GLY A 83 -4.41 -9.39 -2.02
C GLY A 83 -5.22 -9.23 -3.30
N GLU A 84 -6.21 -8.35 -3.22
CA GLU A 84 -7.12 -8.02 -4.31
C GLU A 84 -7.15 -6.49 -4.49
N SER A 85 -7.28 -6.03 -5.74
CA SER A 85 -7.25 -4.62 -6.11
C SER A 85 -6.01 -3.90 -5.53
N SER A 86 -6.16 -2.82 -4.76
CA SER A 86 -5.03 -2.16 -4.08
C SER A 86 -4.25 -3.08 -3.12
N GLY A 87 -4.85 -4.16 -2.63
CA GLY A 87 -4.14 -5.22 -1.90
C GLY A 87 -3.25 -6.07 -2.81
N ALA A 88 -3.63 -6.27 -4.06
CA ALA A 88 -2.83 -6.94 -5.08
C ALA A 88 -1.63 -6.07 -5.50
N GLU A 89 -1.86 -4.75 -5.68
CA GLU A 89 -0.80 -3.75 -5.84
C GLU A 89 0.16 -3.76 -4.65
N SER A 90 -0.37 -3.87 -3.43
CA SER A 90 0.43 -3.98 -2.21
C SER A 90 1.34 -5.22 -2.21
N VAL A 91 0.84 -6.39 -2.62
CA VAL A 91 1.68 -7.59 -2.77
C VAL A 91 2.84 -7.34 -3.73
N ALA A 92 2.55 -6.74 -4.90
CA ALA A 92 3.58 -6.38 -5.87
C ALA A 92 4.57 -5.34 -5.30
N ALA A 93 4.08 -4.35 -4.55
CA ALA A 93 4.89 -3.32 -3.91
C ALA A 93 5.89 -3.95 -2.93
N GLN A 94 5.45 -4.91 -2.11
CA GLN A 94 6.35 -5.60 -1.19
C GLN A 94 7.43 -6.42 -1.94
N MET A 95 7.12 -7.03 -3.08
CA MET A 95 8.10 -7.78 -3.88
C MET A 95 9.18 -6.89 -4.53
N LEU A 96 8.80 -5.66 -4.88
CA LEU A 96 9.64 -4.67 -5.56
C LEU A 96 10.35 -3.70 -4.59
N ALA A 97 9.94 -3.71 -3.32
CA ALA A 97 10.46 -2.82 -2.29
C ALA A 97 11.98 -2.89 -2.19
N TYR A 98 12.60 -1.73 -1.98
CA TYR A 98 14.04 -1.60 -1.75
C TYR A 98 14.89 -2.25 -2.84
N ASN A 99 14.44 -2.19 -4.11
CA ASN A 99 15.16 -2.77 -5.24
C ASN A 99 15.33 -4.30 -5.17
N GLY A 100 14.38 -4.99 -4.54
CA GLY A 100 14.42 -6.44 -4.37
C GLY A 100 15.50 -6.91 -3.39
N TRP A 101 15.91 -6.05 -2.44
CA TRP A 101 16.91 -6.41 -1.45
C TRP A 101 16.41 -7.54 -0.54
N ALA A 102 16.80 -8.77 -0.89
CA ALA A 102 16.39 -9.99 -0.20
C ALA A 102 16.74 -10.00 1.30
N LYS A 103 17.78 -9.27 1.74
CA LYS A 103 18.11 -9.14 3.18
C LYS A 103 17.04 -8.40 4.00
N ARG A 104 16.17 -7.60 3.35
CA ARG A 104 15.02 -6.93 3.97
C ARG A 104 13.70 -7.66 3.72
N TRP A 105 13.75 -8.83 3.08
CA TRP A 105 12.58 -9.66 2.84
C TRP A 105 12.39 -10.61 4.03
N PRO A 106 11.29 -10.48 4.80
CA PRO A 106 11.16 -11.20 6.07
C PRO A 106 10.79 -12.69 5.90
N PHE A 107 10.56 -13.23 4.69
CA PHE A 107 10.05 -14.60 4.53
C PHE A 107 10.85 -15.44 3.54
N GLN A 108 10.90 -16.76 3.70
CA GLN A 108 11.52 -17.64 2.69
C GLN A 108 10.51 -18.15 1.65
N GLY A 109 9.26 -18.35 2.05
CA GLY A 109 8.12 -18.57 1.17
C GLY A 109 7.30 -17.30 1.00
N SER A 110 6.74 -17.10 -0.19
CA SER A 110 5.66 -16.14 -0.41
C SER A 110 5.03 -16.46 -1.74
N TYR A 111 3.72 -16.67 -1.74
CA TYR A 111 2.94 -16.84 -2.96
C TYR A 111 2.09 -15.61 -3.13
N GLY A 112 2.48 -14.70 -4.02
CA GLY A 112 1.67 -13.52 -4.31
C GLY A 112 0.42 -13.93 -5.06
N ALA A 113 -0.76 -13.90 -4.42
CA ALA A 113 -2.03 -13.89 -5.14
C ALA A 113 -2.38 -12.43 -5.49
N VAL A 114 -2.29 -12.09 -6.77
CA VAL A 114 -2.61 -10.74 -7.27
C VAL A 114 -3.91 -10.87 -8.06
N ARG A 115 -4.98 -10.22 -7.59
CA ARG A 115 -6.25 -10.09 -8.30
C ARG A 115 -6.48 -8.63 -8.68
N GLY A 116 -6.36 -8.31 -9.96
CA GLY A 116 -6.76 -7.00 -10.53
C GLY A 116 -5.80 -5.83 -10.25
N PHE A 117 -5.55 -5.08 -11.32
CA PHE A 117 -4.71 -3.87 -11.51
C PHE A 117 -3.21 -3.91 -11.17
N GLY A 118 -2.39 -3.85 -12.25
CA GLY A 118 -1.24 -2.96 -12.44
C GLY A 118 0.00 -3.12 -11.57
N ALA A 119 1.18 -2.88 -12.14
CA ALA A 119 2.37 -2.64 -11.33
C ALA A 119 2.10 -1.47 -10.36
N PRO A 120 2.60 -1.53 -9.10
CA PRO A 120 2.23 -0.57 -8.04
C PRO A 120 2.67 0.88 -8.33
N LEU A 121 3.48 1.06 -9.37
CA LEU A 121 3.75 2.33 -10.02
C LEU A 121 3.52 2.15 -11.52
N GLY A 122 2.45 2.74 -12.05
CA GLY A 122 2.23 2.82 -13.50
C GLY A 122 3.19 3.80 -14.18
N ARG A 123 3.16 3.90 -15.51
CA ARG A 123 3.81 5.00 -16.26
C ARG A 123 2.72 5.75 -17.01
N TYR A 124 2.19 6.83 -16.42
CA TYR A 124 1.25 7.72 -17.13
C TYR A 124 2.02 8.75 -18.00
N PRO A 125 1.39 9.36 -19.01
CA PRO A 125 1.94 10.55 -19.68
C PRO A 125 2.29 11.62 -18.63
N GLY A 126 3.55 12.05 -18.58
CA GLY A 126 4.11 12.88 -17.50
C GLY A 126 5.07 12.13 -16.58
N GLY A 127 5.08 10.79 -16.60
CA GLY A 127 5.91 9.94 -15.75
C GLY A 127 5.51 10.07 -14.28
N PHE A 128 5.57 9.00 -13.49
CA PHE A 128 5.46 9.15 -12.04
C PHE A 128 6.77 9.75 -11.48
N ASN A 129 7.08 10.98 -11.86
CA ASN A 129 7.74 11.92 -10.97
C ASN A 129 6.62 12.65 -10.24
N ALA A 130 5.96 11.92 -9.33
CA ALA A 130 4.64 12.25 -8.82
C ALA A 130 4.62 13.53 -7.94
N THR A 131 5.78 14.15 -7.70
CA THR A 131 5.86 15.36 -6.89
C THR A 131 5.07 16.50 -7.51
N GLU A 132 5.21 16.79 -8.81
CA GLU A 132 4.53 17.95 -9.42
C GLU A 132 3.03 17.70 -9.63
N ALA A 133 2.66 16.55 -10.21
CA ALA A 133 1.26 16.22 -10.48
C ALA A 133 0.43 16.06 -9.19
N LEU A 134 1.02 15.51 -8.12
CA LEU A 134 0.34 15.34 -6.83
C LEU A 134 0.55 16.54 -5.89
N GLN A 135 1.37 17.54 -6.27
CA GLN A 135 1.51 18.76 -5.48
C GLN A 135 0.19 19.50 -5.37
N ASN A 136 -0.61 19.52 -6.44
CA ASN A 136 -1.94 20.11 -6.44
C ASN A 136 -2.85 19.36 -5.47
N THR A 137 -2.81 18.01 -5.46
CA THR A 137 -3.55 17.21 -4.48
C THR A 137 -3.17 17.57 -3.04
N TYR A 138 -1.88 17.73 -2.76
CA TYR A 138 -1.41 18.15 -1.43
C TYR A 138 -1.87 19.58 -1.08
N GLY A 139 -1.71 20.52 -2.00
CA GLY A 139 -2.07 21.92 -1.80
C GLY A 139 -3.57 22.13 -1.59
N ASP A 140 -4.40 21.47 -2.42
CA ASP A 140 -5.85 21.48 -2.30
C ASP A 140 -6.30 20.85 -0.98
N PHE A 141 -5.64 19.76 -0.56
CA PHE A 141 -5.91 19.12 0.71
C PHE A 141 -5.62 20.04 1.91
N VAL A 142 -4.43 20.64 1.96
CA VAL A 142 -4.06 21.60 3.02
C VAL A 142 -5.03 22.78 3.04
N SER A 143 -5.38 23.32 1.88
CA SER A 143 -6.34 24.43 1.76
C SER A 143 -7.74 24.07 2.24
N SER A 144 -8.09 22.78 2.20
CA SER A 144 -9.39 22.28 2.62
C SER A 144 -9.43 21.83 4.08
N VAL A 145 -8.32 21.89 4.81
CA VAL A 145 -8.26 21.62 6.26
C VAL A 145 -8.35 22.97 7.00
N PRO A 146 -9.44 23.27 7.73
CA PRO A 146 -9.68 24.60 8.30
C PRO A 146 -8.52 25.14 9.17
N SER A 147 -7.91 24.28 9.99
CA SER A 147 -6.77 24.66 10.83
C SER A 147 -5.49 24.96 10.05
N CYS A 148 -5.35 24.44 8.82
CA CYS A 148 -4.14 24.53 8.01
C CYS A 148 -4.29 25.37 6.72
N GLU A 149 -5.50 25.82 6.39
CA GLU A 149 -5.81 26.57 5.17
C GLU A 149 -4.85 27.75 4.94
N LYS A 150 -4.63 28.56 5.98
CA LYS A 150 -3.76 29.76 5.92
C LYS A 150 -2.29 29.45 5.68
N LEU A 151 -1.88 28.20 5.85
CA LEU A 151 -0.52 27.73 5.64
C LEU A 151 -0.32 27.14 4.25
N ALA A 152 -1.37 27.02 3.41
CA ALA A 152 -1.25 26.51 2.06
C ALA A 152 -0.13 27.23 1.28
N GLY A 153 0.78 26.45 0.68
CA GLY A 153 1.97 26.97 -0.03
C GLY A 153 3.17 27.32 0.86
N SER A 154 3.04 27.28 2.19
CA SER A 154 4.16 27.44 3.12
C SER A 154 4.93 26.13 3.33
N ALA A 155 6.14 26.21 3.90
CA ALA A 155 6.94 25.04 4.24
C ALA A 155 6.49 24.31 5.52
N SER A 156 5.56 24.88 6.29
CA SER A 156 5.12 24.37 7.60
C SER A 156 3.76 23.66 7.56
N THR A 157 3.28 23.32 6.37
CA THR A 157 1.99 22.67 6.12
C THR A 157 1.92 21.28 6.73
N LEU A 158 2.95 20.46 6.59
CA LEU A 158 2.96 19.10 7.14
C LEU A 158 2.91 19.08 8.67
N ASP A 159 3.62 20.00 9.33
CA ASP A 159 3.59 20.12 10.79
C ASP A 159 2.22 20.59 11.30
N CYS A 160 1.53 21.42 10.53
CA CYS A 160 0.14 21.76 10.82
C CYS A 160 -0.76 20.52 10.70
N LEU A 161 -0.67 19.77 9.60
CA LEU A 161 -1.47 18.55 9.39
C LEU A 161 -1.25 17.53 10.51
N ARG A 162 -0.01 17.38 11.02
CA ARG A 162 0.30 16.50 12.16
C ARG A 162 -0.39 16.92 13.47
N ARG A 163 -0.76 18.20 13.62
CA ARG A 163 -1.39 18.77 14.82
C ARG A 163 -2.88 19.06 14.65
N ALA A 164 -3.38 19.01 13.42
CA ALA A 164 -4.76 19.27 13.10
C ALA A 164 -5.69 18.22 13.76
N PRO A 165 -6.92 18.59 14.15
CA PRO A 165 -7.90 17.64 14.64
C PRO A 165 -8.20 16.56 13.59
N ASN A 166 -8.28 15.30 14.03
CA ASN A 166 -8.55 14.17 13.13
C ASN A 166 -9.91 14.33 12.41
N GLU A 167 -10.88 14.96 13.06
CA GLU A 167 -12.22 15.20 12.50
C GLU A 167 -12.18 16.14 11.29
N GLU A 168 -11.28 17.14 11.30
CA GLU A 168 -11.08 18.03 10.15
C GLU A 168 -10.49 17.26 8.98
N ILE A 169 -9.41 16.51 9.23
CA ILE A 169 -8.72 15.67 8.23
C ILE A 169 -9.71 14.67 7.62
N ASP A 170 -10.43 13.92 8.45
CA ASP A 170 -11.38 12.89 8.00
C ASP A 170 -12.55 13.51 7.21
N THR A 171 -13.06 14.67 7.64
CA THR A 171 -14.13 15.36 6.90
C THR A 171 -13.66 15.84 5.54
N THR A 172 -12.45 16.38 5.44
CA THR A 172 -11.84 16.79 4.17
C THR A 172 -11.61 15.61 3.24
N LEU A 173 -11.12 14.48 3.75
CA LEU A 173 -10.91 13.26 2.96
C LEU A 173 -12.22 12.64 2.46
N ARG A 174 -13.30 12.73 3.25
CA ARG A 174 -14.62 12.24 2.85
C ARG A 174 -15.33 13.14 1.84
N SER A 175 -15.10 14.45 1.89
CA SER A 175 -15.76 15.43 1.02
C SER A 175 -15.09 15.59 -0.35
N SER A 176 -13.80 15.24 -0.45
CA SER A 176 -13.04 15.38 -1.69
C SER A 176 -12.91 14.07 -2.45
N THR A 177 -13.66 13.94 -3.55
CA THR A 177 -13.55 12.80 -4.48
C THR A 177 -12.47 13.00 -5.54
N SER A 178 -11.89 14.20 -5.65
CA SER A 178 -10.88 14.54 -6.66
C SER A 178 -9.44 14.30 -6.19
N GLN A 179 -9.21 14.22 -4.87
CA GLN A 179 -7.88 14.02 -4.30
C GLN A 179 -7.43 12.57 -4.50
N ARG A 180 -6.32 12.40 -5.26
CA ARG A 180 -5.72 11.09 -5.52
C ARG A 180 -4.54 10.86 -4.59
N TRP A 181 -4.70 9.91 -3.67
CA TRP A 181 -3.64 9.42 -2.81
C TRP A 181 -3.09 8.13 -3.40
N ALA A 182 -1.85 8.17 -3.87
CA ALA A 182 -1.26 7.09 -4.64
C ALA A 182 0.18 6.83 -4.18
N PRO A 183 0.70 5.62 -4.42
CA PRO A 183 2.13 5.35 -4.30
C PRO A 183 2.98 6.32 -5.10
N VAL A 184 4.17 6.64 -4.58
CA VAL A 184 5.13 7.54 -5.22
C VAL A 184 6.50 6.90 -5.33
N LEU A 185 7.27 7.28 -6.36
CA LEU A 185 8.69 6.99 -6.44
C LEU A 185 9.42 7.85 -5.39
N ASP A 186 9.89 7.22 -4.30
CA ASP A 186 10.49 7.90 -3.15
C ASP A 186 12.00 7.65 -2.99
N ASP A 187 12.61 7.01 -3.99
CA ASP A 187 14.04 6.62 -4.03
C ASP A 187 14.49 5.75 -2.82
N ASP A 188 13.54 5.19 -2.05
CA ASP A 188 13.79 4.28 -0.92
C ASP A 188 12.92 3.02 -0.99
N PHE A 189 11.63 3.13 -0.66
CA PHE A 189 10.71 1.98 -0.76
C PHE A 189 10.59 1.57 -2.22
N PHE A 190 10.35 2.54 -3.10
CA PHE A 190 10.56 2.37 -4.54
C PHE A 190 11.82 3.10 -4.95
N ALA A 191 12.89 2.33 -5.12
CA ALA A 191 14.20 2.85 -5.52
C ALA A 191 14.31 3.17 -7.03
N ASP A 192 13.37 2.69 -7.84
CA ASP A 192 13.29 2.91 -9.28
C ASP A 192 11.86 2.61 -9.75
N TYR A 193 11.52 2.96 -10.99
CA TYR A 193 10.29 2.52 -11.62
C TYR A 193 10.20 0.99 -11.63
N THR A 194 9.03 0.49 -11.26
CA THR A 194 8.73 -0.95 -11.18
C THR A 194 9.01 -1.67 -12.49
N THR A 195 8.78 -1.02 -13.65
CA THR A 195 9.11 -1.56 -14.97
C THR A 195 10.62 -1.78 -15.17
N ASN A 196 11.45 -0.86 -14.68
CA ASN A 196 12.91 -0.97 -14.75
C ASN A 196 13.41 -2.09 -13.83
N GLN A 197 12.83 -2.19 -12.63
CA GLN A 197 13.15 -3.25 -11.67
C GLN A 197 12.78 -4.63 -12.21
N LEU A 198 11.59 -4.77 -12.80
CA LEU A 198 11.15 -6.02 -13.44
C LEU A 198 12.08 -6.40 -14.60
N TYR A 199 12.38 -5.46 -15.51
CA TYR A 199 13.26 -5.69 -16.66
C TYR A 199 14.68 -6.10 -16.23
N SER A 200 15.21 -5.44 -15.19
CA SER A 200 16.56 -5.68 -14.68
C SER A 200 16.63 -6.83 -13.66
N GLY A 201 15.50 -7.49 -13.39
CA GLY A 201 15.41 -8.60 -12.44
C GLY A 201 15.58 -8.22 -10.97
N ARG A 202 15.47 -6.93 -10.60
CA ARG A 202 15.67 -6.41 -9.23
C ARG A 202 14.39 -6.46 -8.39
N PHE A 203 13.99 -7.68 -8.05
CA PHE A 203 12.83 -7.99 -7.21
C PHE A 203 13.03 -9.36 -6.54
N VAL A 204 12.28 -9.62 -5.46
CA VAL A 204 12.35 -10.92 -4.76
C VAL A 204 11.82 -12.05 -5.65
N LYS A 205 12.61 -13.12 -5.83
CA LYS A 205 12.29 -14.25 -6.72
C LYS A 205 11.53 -15.34 -5.98
N ILE A 206 10.21 -15.29 -6.10
CA ILE A 206 9.28 -16.20 -5.40
C ILE A 206 8.22 -16.70 -6.40
N PRO A 207 7.57 -17.85 -6.13
CA PRO A 207 6.42 -18.27 -6.93
C PRO A 207 5.27 -17.26 -6.83
N VAL A 208 4.55 -17.04 -7.94
CA VAL A 208 3.45 -16.07 -8.03
C VAL A 208 2.24 -16.74 -8.65
N LEU A 209 1.05 -16.44 -8.12
CA LEU A 209 -0.24 -16.80 -8.69
C LEU A 209 -1.00 -15.51 -9.03
N ILE A 210 -1.11 -15.14 -10.30
CA ILE A 210 -1.75 -13.88 -10.70
C ILE A 210 -3.01 -14.15 -11.53
N GLY A 211 -4.03 -13.32 -11.36
CA GLY A 211 -5.27 -13.38 -12.12
C GLY A 211 -5.95 -12.02 -12.25
N ALA A 212 -6.90 -11.95 -13.16
CA ALA A 212 -7.79 -10.81 -13.36
C ALA A 212 -9.20 -11.33 -13.64
N ASN A 213 -10.20 -10.52 -13.34
CA ASN A 213 -11.58 -10.80 -13.75
C ASN A 213 -11.75 -10.44 -15.23
N THR A 214 -12.70 -11.08 -15.92
CA THR A 214 -13.02 -10.76 -17.32
C THR A 214 -13.43 -9.30 -17.49
N ASP A 215 -14.10 -8.73 -16.48
CA ASP A 215 -14.83 -7.46 -16.56
C ASP A 215 -14.34 -6.41 -15.54
N GLU A 216 -13.03 -6.33 -15.25
CA GLU A 216 -12.45 -5.39 -14.25
C GLU A 216 -12.90 -3.93 -14.47
N GLY A 217 -13.01 -3.51 -15.74
CA GLY A 217 -13.34 -2.14 -16.13
C GLY A 217 -14.80 -1.73 -15.91
N THR A 218 -15.72 -2.70 -15.73
CA THR A 218 -17.16 -2.40 -15.66
C THR A 218 -17.56 -1.59 -14.43
N SER A 219 -16.85 -1.78 -13.31
CA SER A 219 -17.10 -1.06 -12.06
C SER A 219 -16.49 0.35 -12.03
N VAL A 220 -15.53 0.65 -12.93
CA VAL A 220 -14.74 1.88 -12.94
C VAL A 220 -14.94 2.74 -14.20
N GLY A 221 -15.78 2.29 -15.15
CA GLY A 221 -16.33 3.12 -16.24
C GLY A 221 -15.34 3.52 -17.34
N PHE A 222 -14.48 2.59 -17.77
CA PHE A 222 -13.66 2.77 -18.99
C PHE A 222 -14.42 2.36 -20.25
#